data_AF-A0A7X7V9R3-F1
#
_entry.id   AF-A0A7X7V9R3-F1
#
_cell.length_a   1.000
_cell.length_b   1.000
_cell.length_c   1.000
_cell.angle_alpha   90.00
_cell.angle_beta   90.00
_cell.angle_gamma   90.00
#
_symmetry.space_group_name_H-M   'P 1'
#
loop_
_entity.id
_entity.type
_entity.pdbx_description
1 polymer ?
#
loop_
_entity_poly.entity_id
_entity_poly.type
_entity_poly.pdbx_seq_one_letter_code
_entity_poly.pdbx_strand_id
1 'polypeptide(L)'
;MSGPFTTFAQARLVATGSSLEIDPPDLAPSCWTEAELKTLVSAYYKFFNENLAKETSFLLKLRPNRELPQLRRLIYNLRSANEHSDNSSAQEAAARWRAKFDTPQQAADALAAELLKGIEILSRIAVAVSRDPDKTAEWKQLLSVDTGTVFSAVASDLGLRFRASDLRRMVRNVEKRIEIQPGSGDRRVLMAEYCAQEILSDRRPLPVPYDQVLDSLGLLGTQSAAGAILIAHSVSEVMPNLRGDAFLARVEATWRTAGAQ
;
A
#
# COMPACT_ATOMS: atom_id res chain seq x y z
N MET A 1 -1.82 22.03 13.54
CA MET A 1 -0.66 21.12 13.60
C MET A 1 -1.09 19.80 12.96
N SER A 2 -0.30 19.23 12.04
CA SER A 2 -0.62 17.94 11.41
C SER A 2 -0.48 16.82 12.44
N GLY A 3 -1.43 15.88 12.48
CA GLY A 3 -1.41 14.76 13.42
C GLY A 3 -0.24 13.79 13.18
N PRO A 4 0.12 12.93 14.15
CA PRO A 4 1.24 12.00 14.04
C PRO A 4 1.20 11.09 12.80
N PHE A 5 0.00 10.64 12.40
CA PHE A 5 -0.18 9.84 11.18
C PHE A 5 0.17 10.63 9.91
N THR A 6 -0.29 11.88 9.80
CA THR A 6 0.04 12.76 8.67
C THR A 6 1.55 12.99 8.59
N THR A 7 2.21 13.19 9.74
CA THR A 7 3.67 13.34 9.82
C THR A 7 4.38 12.07 9.34
N PHE A 8 3.91 10.89 9.75
CA PHE A 8 4.42 9.62 9.26
C PHE A 8 4.25 9.45 7.75
N ALA A 9 3.05 9.71 7.23
CA ALA A 9 2.75 9.62 5.80
C ALA A 9 3.61 10.59 4.97
N GLN A 10 3.81 11.82 5.45
CA GLN A 10 4.67 12.81 4.80
C GLN A 10 6.14 12.39 4.82
N ALA A 11 6.64 11.86 5.94
CA ALA A 11 8.01 11.37 6.03
C ALA A 11 8.27 10.22 5.05
N ARG A 12 7.32 9.29 4.92
CA ARG A 12 7.36 8.23 3.91
C ARG A 12 7.38 8.82 2.50
N LEU A 13 6.46 9.73 2.17
CA LEU A 13 6.41 10.37 0.86
C LEU A 13 7.72 11.06 0.49
N VAL A 14 8.33 11.80 1.42
CA VAL A 14 9.62 12.47 1.21
C VAL A 14 10.75 11.47 0.99
N ALA A 15 10.79 10.39 1.78
CA ALA A 15 11.83 9.38 1.66
C ALA A 15 11.70 8.56 0.36
N THR A 16 10.49 8.12 0.04
CA THR A 16 10.30 7.05 -0.94
C THR A 16 9.68 7.54 -2.24
N GLY A 17 9.16 8.77 -2.26
CA GLY A 17 8.36 9.32 -3.37
C GLY A 17 6.97 8.70 -3.47
N SER A 18 6.56 7.86 -2.50
CA SER A 18 5.31 7.11 -2.55
C SER A 18 4.35 7.52 -1.42
N SER A 19 3.09 7.78 -1.75
CA SER A 19 2.03 8.10 -0.80
C SER A 19 1.59 6.87 0.00
N LEU A 20 1.20 7.09 1.25
CA LEU A 20 0.63 6.05 2.11
C LEU A 20 -0.89 6.01 1.90
N GLU A 21 -1.36 5.07 1.08
CA GLU A 21 -2.77 4.92 0.71
C GLU A 21 -3.57 4.12 1.77
N ILE A 22 -3.52 4.57 3.02
CA ILE A 22 -4.23 3.95 4.14
C ILE A 22 -4.98 5.05 4.91
N ASP A 23 -6.25 4.81 5.18
CA ASP A 23 -7.06 5.70 6.00
C ASP A 23 -6.58 5.64 7.46
N PRO A 24 -6.41 6.79 8.15
CA PRO A 24 -6.06 6.79 9.56
C PRO A 24 -7.15 6.11 10.39
N PRO A 25 -6.80 5.42 11.49
CA PRO A 25 -7.77 4.84 12.40
C PRO A 25 -8.48 5.96 13.18
N ASP A 26 -9.69 5.68 13.66
CA ASP A 26 -10.35 6.54 14.64
C ASP A 26 -9.61 6.48 15.98
N LEU A 27 -9.05 7.61 16.43
CA LEU A 27 -8.30 7.73 17.68
C LEU A 27 -9.11 8.39 18.81
N ALA A 28 -10.39 8.68 18.57
CA ALA A 28 -11.34 9.14 19.59
C ALA A 28 -12.64 8.32 19.52
N PRO A 29 -12.55 6.98 19.64
CA PRO A 29 -13.68 6.09 19.43
C PRO A 29 -14.76 6.26 20.50
N SER A 30 -16.03 6.16 20.10
CA SER A 30 -17.15 5.95 21.03
C SER A 30 -17.48 4.47 21.07
N CYS A 31 -17.42 3.85 22.25
CA CYS A 31 -17.63 2.43 22.49
C CYS A 31 -18.44 2.23 23.77
N TRP A 32 -19.72 1.89 23.64
CA TRP A 32 -20.61 1.64 24.77
C TRP A 32 -20.73 0.15 25.11
N THR A 33 -20.39 -0.73 24.18
CA THR A 33 -20.54 -2.18 24.30
C THR A 33 -19.23 -2.94 24.07
N GLU A 34 -19.16 -4.16 24.60
CA GLU A 34 -18.04 -5.06 24.30
C GLU A 34 -17.95 -5.41 22.81
N ALA A 35 -19.09 -5.49 22.11
CA ALA A 35 -19.10 -5.77 20.67
C ALA A 35 -18.45 -4.65 19.86
N GLU A 36 -18.71 -3.39 20.21
CA GLU A 36 -18.06 -2.23 19.59
C GLU A 36 -16.55 -2.22 19.87
N LEU A 37 -16.14 -2.53 21.10
CA LEU A 37 -14.73 -2.67 21.46
C LEU A 37 -14.04 -3.76 20.64
N LYS A 38 -14.70 -4.90 20.40
CA LYS A 38 -14.16 -5.96 19.53
C LYS A 38 -13.96 -5.48 18.09
N THR A 39 -14.93 -4.75 17.53
CA THR A 39 -14.81 -4.14 16.20
C THR A 39 -13.64 -3.15 16.14
N LEU A 40 -13.48 -2.32 17.16
CA LEU A 40 -12.36 -1.38 17.28
C LEU A 40 -11.00 -2.11 17.29
N VAL A 41 -10.88 -3.16 18.11
CA VAL A 41 -9.67 -4.01 18.17
C VAL A 41 -9.32 -4.58 16.80
N SER A 42 -10.30 -5.12 16.08
CA SER A 42 -10.08 -5.64 14.72
C SER A 42 -9.68 -4.55 13.73
N ALA A 43 -10.25 -3.34 13.83
CA ALA A 43 -9.86 -2.21 13.00
C ALA A 43 -8.41 -1.77 13.27
N TYR A 44 -8.03 -1.65 14.54
CA TYR A 44 -6.67 -1.27 14.94
C TYR A 44 -5.64 -2.34 14.57
N TYR A 45 -5.98 -3.62 14.69
CA TYR A 45 -5.13 -4.69 14.21
C TYR A 45 -4.90 -4.58 12.70
N LYS A 46 -5.97 -4.45 11.90
CA LYS A 46 -5.83 -4.33 10.44
C LYS A 46 -4.96 -3.13 10.08
N PHE A 47 -5.15 -2.01 10.75
CA PHE A 47 -4.33 -0.83 10.54
C PHE A 47 -2.85 -1.06 10.90
N PHE A 48 -2.55 -1.47 12.14
CA PHE A 48 -1.19 -1.46 12.66
C PHE A 48 -0.41 -2.75 12.39
N ASN A 49 -1.07 -3.90 12.52
CA ASN A 49 -0.44 -5.21 12.40
C ASN A 49 -0.48 -5.80 10.99
N GLU A 50 -1.37 -5.32 10.10
CA GLU A 50 -1.43 -5.73 8.69
C GLU A 50 -0.94 -4.61 7.77
N ASN A 51 -1.66 -3.49 7.71
CA ASN A 51 -1.40 -2.45 6.71
C ASN A 51 -0.03 -1.76 6.91
N LEU A 52 0.37 -1.51 8.17
CA LEU A 52 1.67 -0.91 8.50
C LEU A 52 2.76 -1.93 8.84
N ALA A 53 2.51 -3.24 8.65
CA ALA A 53 3.39 -4.29 9.13
C ALA A 53 4.81 -4.21 8.55
N LYS A 54 4.91 -3.98 7.24
CA LYS A 54 6.17 -3.93 6.49
C LYS A 54 6.99 -2.72 6.94
N GLU A 55 6.41 -1.52 6.88
CA GLU A 55 7.04 -0.28 7.33
C GLU A 55 7.46 -0.35 8.79
N THR A 56 6.57 -0.80 9.69
CA THR A 56 6.87 -0.90 11.12
C THR A 56 8.05 -1.83 11.37
N SER A 57 8.10 -2.98 10.70
CA SER A 57 9.19 -3.95 10.88
C SER A 57 10.52 -3.42 10.34
N PHE A 58 10.52 -2.76 9.19
CA PHE A 58 11.70 -2.12 8.63
C PHE A 58 12.22 -0.98 9.50
N LEU A 59 11.34 -0.05 9.90
CA LEU A 59 11.72 1.10 10.71
C LEU A 59 12.26 0.67 12.08
N LEU A 60 11.69 -0.38 12.68
CA LEU A 60 12.22 -0.97 13.91
C LEU A 60 13.56 -1.68 13.74
N LYS A 61 13.86 -2.25 12.57
CA LYS A 61 15.18 -2.80 12.27
C LYS A 61 16.24 -1.70 12.27
N LEU A 62 15.92 -0.54 11.70
CA LEU A 62 16.83 0.60 11.64
C LEU A 62 16.97 1.35 12.97
N ARG A 63 15.87 1.48 13.71
CA ARG A 63 15.83 2.15 15.01
C ARG A 63 14.95 1.35 15.98
N PRO A 64 15.55 0.40 16.72
CA PRO A 64 14.82 -0.41 17.67
C PRO A 64 14.10 0.43 18.74
N ASN A 65 12.85 0.09 19.01
CA ASN A 65 12.06 0.66 20.09
C ASN A 65 11.28 -0.47 20.77
N ARG A 66 11.28 -0.51 22.11
CA ARG A 66 10.65 -1.60 22.89
C ARG A 66 9.13 -1.49 22.99
N GLU A 67 8.57 -0.30 22.80
CA GLU A 67 7.14 -0.03 22.98
C GLU A 67 6.33 -0.49 21.76
N LEU A 68 6.84 -0.34 20.53
CA LEU A 68 6.11 -0.78 19.34
C LEU A 68 5.85 -2.30 19.30
N PRO A 69 6.83 -3.19 19.62
CA PRO A 69 6.55 -4.61 19.75
C PRO A 69 5.54 -4.94 20.85
N GLN A 70 5.53 -4.19 21.96
CA GLN A 70 4.55 -4.36 23.04
C GLN A 70 3.14 -3.99 22.56
N LEU A 71 3.00 -2.87 21.86
CA LEU A 71 1.75 -2.46 21.22
C LEU A 71 1.25 -3.51 20.21
N ARG A 72 2.10 -3.98 19.29
CA ARG A 72 1.74 -5.03 18.32
C ARG A 72 1.25 -6.29 19.01
N ARG A 73 1.92 -6.69 20.10
CA ARG A 73 1.56 -7.86 20.90
C ARG A 73 0.25 -7.66 21.65
N LEU A 74 0.01 -6.47 22.21
CA LEU A 74 -1.25 -6.14 22.86
C LEU A 74 -2.42 -6.27 21.88
N ILE A 75 -2.35 -5.55 20.75
CA ILE A 75 -3.41 -5.57 19.72
C ILE A 75 -3.62 -7.00 19.18
N TYR A 76 -2.54 -7.75 18.97
CA TYR A 76 -2.60 -9.15 18.56
C TYR A 76 -3.35 -10.01 19.58
N ASN A 77 -2.96 -9.96 20.86
CA ASN A 77 -3.61 -10.76 21.91
C ASN A 77 -5.10 -10.42 22.05
N LEU A 78 -5.46 -9.14 21.98
CA LEU A 78 -6.85 -8.70 22.03
C LEU A 78 -7.65 -9.25 20.84
N ARG A 79 -7.12 -9.16 19.62
CA ARG A 79 -7.78 -9.70 18.42
C ARG A 79 -7.88 -11.23 18.49
N SER A 80 -6.80 -11.92 18.83
CA SER A 80 -6.78 -13.38 18.93
C SER A 80 -7.77 -13.90 19.97
N ALA A 81 -7.90 -13.24 21.12
CA ALA A 81 -8.91 -13.59 22.13
C ALA A 81 -10.36 -13.43 21.62
N ASN A 82 -10.60 -12.50 20.68
CA ASN A 82 -11.92 -12.30 20.08
C ASN A 82 -12.26 -13.33 18.99
N GLU A 83 -11.25 -13.80 18.24
CA GLU A 83 -11.44 -14.62 17.03
C GLU A 83 -11.16 -16.13 17.26
N HIS A 84 -10.36 -16.48 18.28
CA HIS A 84 -9.85 -17.84 18.50
C HIS A 84 -10.06 -18.30 19.94
N SER A 85 -11.02 -19.21 20.14
CA SER A 85 -11.35 -19.75 21.46
C SER A 85 -10.32 -20.72 22.02
N ASP A 86 -9.39 -21.21 21.20
CA ASP A 86 -8.37 -22.22 21.50
C ASP A 86 -7.03 -21.62 21.97
N ASN A 87 -6.81 -20.31 21.80
CA ASN A 87 -5.59 -19.65 22.25
C ASN A 87 -5.70 -19.14 23.69
N SER A 88 -5.52 -20.05 24.65
CA SER A 88 -5.61 -19.75 26.10
C SER A 88 -4.67 -18.62 26.54
N SER A 89 -3.44 -18.56 26.01
CA SER A 89 -2.47 -17.52 26.36
C SER A 89 -2.93 -16.12 25.94
N ALA A 90 -3.50 -16.00 24.72
CA ALA A 90 -4.05 -14.73 24.25
C ALA A 90 -5.27 -14.31 25.06
N GLN A 91 -6.15 -15.26 25.41
CA GLN A 91 -7.31 -15.00 26.26
C GLN A 91 -6.92 -14.50 27.65
N GLU A 92 -5.95 -15.15 28.31
CA GLU A 92 -5.45 -14.71 29.61
C GLU A 92 -4.81 -13.32 29.55
N ALA A 93 -4.05 -13.02 28.50
CA ALA A 93 -3.46 -11.69 28.32
C ALA A 93 -4.53 -10.62 28.06
N ALA A 94 -5.52 -10.91 27.22
CA ALA A 94 -6.62 -10.01 26.91
C ALA A 94 -7.50 -9.76 28.14
N ALA A 95 -7.87 -10.81 28.88
CA ALA A 95 -8.65 -10.71 30.11
C ALA A 95 -7.91 -9.88 31.17
N ARG A 96 -6.61 -10.11 31.39
CA ARG A 96 -5.79 -9.30 32.31
C ARG A 96 -5.71 -7.84 31.91
N TRP A 97 -5.67 -7.55 30.61
CA TRP A 97 -5.67 -6.17 30.14
C TRP A 97 -7.05 -5.52 30.30
N ARG A 98 -8.13 -6.21 29.91
CA ARG A 98 -9.52 -5.72 30.00
C ARG A 98 -9.96 -5.48 31.45
N ALA A 99 -9.49 -6.29 32.40
CA ALA A 99 -9.79 -6.16 33.82
C ALA A 99 -9.27 -4.87 34.48
N LYS A 100 -8.41 -4.10 33.78
CA LYS A 100 -7.93 -2.79 34.24
C LYS A 100 -8.95 -1.66 34.05
N PHE A 101 -10.06 -1.94 33.36
CA PHE A 101 -11.02 -0.93 32.95
C PHE A 101 -12.42 -1.38 33.37
N ASP A 102 -13.25 -0.45 33.85
CA ASP A 102 -14.59 -0.78 34.32
C ASP A 102 -15.58 -0.84 33.14
N THR A 103 -15.34 -0.05 32.11
CA THR A 103 -16.26 0.10 30.95
C THR A 103 -15.58 -0.16 29.61
N PRO A 104 -16.34 -0.55 28.58
CA PRO A 104 -15.83 -0.66 27.20
C PRO A 104 -15.22 0.66 26.69
N GLN A 105 -15.82 1.80 27.04
CA GLN A 105 -15.32 3.12 26.65
C GLN A 105 -13.92 3.38 27.22
N GLN A 106 -13.70 3.15 28.51
CA GLN A 106 -12.39 3.31 29.14
C GLN A 106 -11.32 2.42 28.50
N ALA A 107 -11.67 1.18 28.15
CA ALA A 107 -10.79 0.28 27.43
C ALA A 107 -10.48 0.79 26.01
N ALA A 108 -11.50 1.29 25.30
CA ALA A 108 -11.35 1.88 23.97
C ALA A 108 -10.42 3.11 23.98
N ASP A 109 -10.62 4.03 24.94
CA ASP A 109 -9.78 5.22 25.12
C ASP A 109 -8.33 4.84 25.41
N ALA A 110 -8.11 3.86 26.30
CA ALA A 110 -6.77 3.38 26.63
C ALA A 110 -6.08 2.72 25.43
N LEU A 111 -6.82 1.93 24.64
CA LEU A 111 -6.30 1.31 23.43
C LEU A 111 -5.96 2.35 22.36
N ALA A 112 -6.82 3.37 22.18
CA ALA A 112 -6.60 4.48 21.28
C ALA A 112 -5.35 5.29 21.66
N ALA A 113 -5.15 5.54 22.96
CA ALA A 113 -3.96 6.22 23.48
C ALA A 113 -2.67 5.43 23.21
N GLU A 114 -2.68 4.11 23.43
CA GLU A 114 -1.54 3.23 23.12
C GLU A 114 -1.23 3.22 21.62
N LEU A 115 -2.25 3.16 20.76
CA LEU A 115 -2.06 3.24 19.31
C LEU A 115 -1.50 4.60 18.86
N LEU A 116 -2.06 5.70 19.37
CA LEU A 116 -1.58 7.06 19.09
C LEU A 116 -0.09 7.19 19.47
N LYS A 117 0.29 6.74 20.66
CA LYS A 117 1.69 6.73 21.11
C LYS A 117 2.57 5.90 20.18
N GLY A 118 2.09 4.75 19.72
CA GLY A 118 2.76 3.93 18.72
C GLY A 118 2.99 4.69 17.40
N ILE A 119 1.97 5.36 16.88
CA ILE A 119 2.07 6.17 15.66
C ILE A 119 3.04 7.34 15.86
N GLU A 120 3.05 7.99 17.02
CA GLU A 120 4.01 9.05 17.36
C GLU A 120 5.46 8.56 17.36
N ILE A 121 5.73 7.41 17.97
CA ILE A 121 7.06 6.78 17.93
C ILE A 121 7.45 6.46 16.49
N LEU A 122 6.55 5.82 15.73
CA LEU A 122 6.80 5.43 14.34
C LEU A 122 7.06 6.66 13.46
N SER A 123 6.29 7.74 13.64
CA SER A 123 6.45 9.01 12.91
C SER A 123 7.82 9.64 13.17
N ARG A 124 8.29 9.65 14.42
CA ARG A 124 9.62 10.17 14.77
C ARG A 124 10.73 9.35 14.14
N ILE A 125 10.60 8.03 14.14
CA ILE A 125 11.56 7.13 13.48
C ILE A 125 11.56 7.40 11.97
N ALA A 126 10.38 7.47 11.34
CA ALA A 126 10.24 7.75 9.91
C ALA A 126 10.86 9.09 9.51
N VAL A 127 10.63 10.16 10.27
CA VAL A 127 11.25 11.48 10.04
C VAL A 127 12.77 11.41 10.19
N ALA A 128 13.27 10.62 11.13
CA ALA A 128 14.71 10.47 11.32
C ALA A 128 15.35 9.65 10.19
N VAL A 129 14.62 8.69 9.61
CA VAL A 129 15.04 7.91 8.44
C VAL A 129 14.99 8.76 7.17
N SER A 130 13.96 9.59 6.98
CA SER A 130 13.81 10.41 5.76
C SER A 130 14.86 11.51 5.60
N ARG A 131 15.62 11.80 6.66
CA ARG A 131 16.75 12.74 6.67
C ARG A 131 18.10 12.06 6.39
N ASP A 132 18.12 10.74 6.28
CA ASP A 132 19.32 9.93 6.08
C ASP A 132 19.28 9.33 4.66
N PRO A 133 20.14 9.77 3.73
CA PRO A 133 20.08 9.33 2.34
C PRO A 133 20.24 7.82 2.15
N ASP A 134 21.12 7.18 2.92
CA ASP A 134 21.39 5.74 2.80
C ASP A 134 20.19 4.93 3.27
N LYS A 135 19.65 5.28 4.44
CA LYS A 135 18.45 4.62 4.97
C LYS A 135 17.21 4.90 4.11
N THR A 136 17.15 6.07 3.49
CA THR A 136 16.11 6.44 2.54
C THR A 136 16.16 5.56 1.30
N ALA A 137 17.35 5.30 0.76
CA ALA A 137 17.54 4.38 -0.36
C ALA A 137 17.12 2.94 0.00
N GLU A 138 17.50 2.45 1.18
CA GLU A 138 17.06 1.14 1.69
C GLU A 138 15.53 1.07 1.84
N TRP A 139 14.89 2.13 2.36
CA TRP A 139 13.44 2.18 2.51
C TRP A 139 12.74 2.18 1.15
N LYS A 140 13.26 2.95 0.19
CA LYS A 140 12.76 2.96 -1.18
C LYS A 140 12.91 1.59 -1.84
N GLN A 141 14.01 0.88 -1.60
CA GLN A 141 14.23 -0.47 -2.10
C GLN A 141 13.23 -1.47 -1.50
N LEU A 142 12.95 -1.41 -0.20
CA LEU A 142 11.92 -2.23 0.44
C LEU A 142 10.56 -2.04 -0.24
N LEU A 143 10.16 -0.79 -0.48
CA LEU A 143 8.86 -0.48 -1.09
C LEU A 143 8.83 -0.68 -2.60
N SER A 144 9.98 -0.78 -3.27
CA SER A 144 10.04 -1.01 -4.72
C SER A 144 9.44 -2.34 -5.15
N VAL A 145 9.29 -3.28 -4.21
CA VAL A 145 8.64 -4.59 -4.39
C VAL A 145 7.33 -4.70 -3.59
N ASP A 146 6.83 -3.60 -3.04
CA ASP A 146 5.52 -3.55 -2.42
C ASP A 146 4.44 -3.30 -3.47
N THR A 147 3.46 -4.20 -3.55
CA THR A 147 2.43 -4.17 -4.59
C THR A 147 1.62 -2.88 -4.57
N GLY A 148 1.24 -2.37 -3.39
CA GLY A 148 0.49 -1.12 -3.28
C GLY A 148 1.29 0.07 -3.79
N THR A 149 2.60 0.09 -3.49
CA THR A 149 3.52 1.12 -3.97
C THR A 149 3.71 1.06 -5.48
N VAL A 150 3.95 -0.12 -6.05
CA VAL A 150 4.07 -0.31 -7.52
C VAL A 150 2.76 0.04 -8.21
N PHE A 151 1.62 -0.39 -7.67
CA PHE A 151 0.30 -0.06 -8.22
C PHE A 151 0.07 1.45 -8.25
N SER A 152 0.40 2.15 -7.17
CA SER A 152 0.25 3.61 -7.10
C SER A 152 1.17 4.32 -8.09
N ALA A 153 2.39 3.81 -8.30
CA ALA A 153 3.29 4.31 -9.33
C ALA A 153 2.72 4.11 -10.74
N VAL A 154 2.22 2.92 -11.07
CA VAL A 154 1.59 2.64 -12.38
C VAL A 154 0.35 3.51 -12.58
N ALA A 155 -0.50 3.65 -11.56
CA ALA A 155 -1.66 4.53 -11.62
C ALA A 155 -1.25 5.99 -11.89
N SER A 156 -0.19 6.47 -11.22
CA SER A 156 0.38 7.79 -11.45
C SER A 156 0.99 7.95 -12.83
N ASP A 157 1.71 6.93 -13.34
CA ASP A 157 2.24 6.91 -14.70
C ASP A 157 1.13 7.05 -15.72
N LEU A 158 -0.02 6.42 -15.47
CA LEU A 158 -1.21 6.50 -16.31
C LEU A 158 -2.05 7.77 -16.05
N GLY A 159 -1.67 8.63 -15.10
CA GLY A 159 -2.45 9.81 -14.73
C GLY A 159 -3.82 9.50 -14.09
N LEU A 160 -3.98 8.32 -13.51
CA LEU A 160 -5.22 7.83 -12.89
C LEU A 160 -5.18 8.00 -11.37
N ARG A 161 -6.37 8.18 -10.78
CA ARG A 161 -6.57 8.19 -9.32
C ARG A 161 -7.75 7.30 -8.97
N PHE A 162 -7.58 6.48 -7.94
CA PHE A 162 -8.59 5.53 -7.48
C PHE A 162 -9.07 5.91 -6.08
N ARG A 163 -10.29 5.51 -5.73
CA ARG A 163 -10.74 5.53 -4.33
C ARG A 163 -9.99 4.47 -3.53
N ALA A 164 -9.74 4.72 -2.25
CA ALA A 164 -8.99 3.81 -1.38
C ALA A 164 -9.58 2.38 -1.33
N SER A 165 -10.90 2.23 -1.45
CA SER A 165 -11.57 0.92 -1.50
C SER A 165 -11.26 0.14 -2.78
N ASP A 166 -11.24 0.84 -3.92
CA ASP A 166 -10.99 0.23 -5.23
C ASP A 166 -9.52 -0.14 -5.37
N LEU A 167 -8.62 0.76 -4.95
CA LEU A 167 -7.18 0.51 -4.89
C LEU A 167 -6.88 -0.73 -4.04
N ARG A 168 -7.45 -0.84 -2.83
CA ARG A 168 -7.28 -2.03 -1.98
C ARG A 168 -7.80 -3.32 -2.61
N ARG A 169 -8.87 -3.27 -3.39
CA ARG A 169 -9.38 -4.45 -4.10
C ARG A 169 -8.43 -4.86 -5.22
N MET A 170 -8.00 -3.90 -6.05
CA MET A 170 -7.13 -4.15 -7.20
C MET A 170 -5.73 -4.62 -6.77
N VAL A 171 -5.14 -3.99 -5.75
CA VAL A 171 -3.86 -4.43 -5.16
C VAL A 171 -3.95 -5.88 -4.68
N ARG A 172 -5.03 -6.26 -3.98
CA ARG A 172 -5.23 -7.66 -3.55
C ARG A 172 -5.34 -8.64 -4.73
N ASN A 173 -5.98 -8.23 -5.82
CA ASN A 173 -6.05 -9.05 -7.03
C ASN A 173 -4.66 -9.27 -7.64
N VAL A 174 -3.84 -8.21 -7.71
CA VAL A 174 -2.45 -8.29 -8.17
C VAL A 174 -1.60 -9.18 -7.25
N GLU A 175 -1.69 -9.00 -5.93
CA GLU A 175 -0.98 -9.83 -4.95
C GLU A 175 -1.31 -11.31 -5.12
N LYS A 176 -2.60 -11.64 -5.21
CA LYS A 176 -3.07 -13.01 -5.43
C LYS A 176 -2.59 -13.57 -6.76
N ARG A 177 -2.52 -12.74 -7.81
CA ARG A 177 -2.00 -13.16 -9.12
C ARG A 177 -0.50 -13.44 -9.07
N ILE A 178 0.29 -12.65 -8.36
CA ILE A 178 1.73 -12.90 -8.15
C ILE A 178 1.94 -14.19 -7.35
N GLU A 179 1.08 -14.48 -6.36
CA GLU A 179 1.15 -15.72 -5.59
C GLU A 179 0.89 -16.95 -6.46
N ILE A 180 -0.15 -16.91 -7.30
CA ILE A 180 -0.54 -18.02 -8.18
C ILE A 180 0.41 -18.16 -9.38
N GLN A 181 0.86 -17.03 -9.92
CA GLN A 181 1.69 -16.93 -11.12
C GLN A 181 2.87 -15.98 -10.85
N PRO A 182 3.91 -16.44 -10.14
CA PRO A 182 5.04 -15.58 -9.74
C PRO A 182 5.93 -15.12 -10.90
N GLY A 183 5.75 -15.69 -12.09
CA GLY A 183 6.54 -15.38 -13.29
C GLY A 183 8.04 -15.63 -13.13
N SER A 184 8.82 -15.25 -14.13
CA SER A 184 10.28 -15.26 -14.11
C SER A 184 10.82 -13.89 -14.56
N GLY A 185 11.91 -13.43 -13.95
CA GLY A 185 12.53 -12.13 -14.26
C GLY A 185 12.49 -11.13 -13.11
N ASP A 186 12.63 -9.84 -13.42
CA ASP A 186 12.58 -8.76 -12.43
C ASP A 186 11.16 -8.66 -11.83
N ARG A 187 11.07 -8.90 -10.52
CA ARG A 187 9.81 -8.92 -9.77
C ARG A 187 9.06 -7.58 -9.86
N ARG A 188 9.77 -6.47 -9.91
CA ARG A 188 9.16 -5.14 -9.99
C ARG A 188 8.53 -4.92 -11.36
N VAL A 189 9.23 -5.31 -12.43
CA VAL A 189 8.71 -5.21 -13.80
C VAL A 189 7.46 -6.07 -13.97
N LEU A 190 7.50 -7.32 -13.51
CA LEU A 190 6.35 -8.22 -13.56
C LEU A 190 5.16 -7.67 -12.78
N MET A 191 5.40 -7.13 -11.59
CA MET A 191 4.36 -6.56 -10.75
C MET A 191 3.75 -5.30 -11.37
N ALA A 192 4.56 -4.43 -11.97
CA ALA A 192 4.07 -3.25 -12.68
C ALA A 192 3.17 -3.64 -13.86
N GLU A 193 3.55 -4.67 -14.61
CA GLU A 193 2.74 -5.22 -15.69
C GLU A 193 1.41 -5.80 -15.19
N TYR A 194 1.42 -6.56 -14.09
CA TYR A 194 0.17 -7.05 -13.50
C TYR A 194 -0.71 -5.92 -12.96
N CYS A 195 -0.12 -4.84 -12.42
CA CYS A 195 -0.87 -3.65 -12.04
C CYS A 195 -1.53 -2.99 -13.25
N ALA A 196 -0.79 -2.80 -14.35
CA ALA A 196 -1.34 -2.22 -15.58
C ALA A 196 -2.48 -3.06 -16.15
N GLN A 197 -2.34 -4.40 -16.16
CA GLN A 197 -3.39 -5.32 -16.60
C GLN A 197 -4.62 -5.29 -15.70
N GLU A 198 -4.45 -5.18 -14.37
CA GLU A 198 -5.58 -5.03 -13.45
C GLU A 198 -6.29 -3.68 -13.64
N ILE A 199 -5.54 -2.61 -13.88
CA ILE A 199 -6.10 -1.26 -14.18
C ILE A 199 -6.87 -1.27 -15.51
N LEU A 200 -6.40 -2.05 -16.48
CA LEU A 200 -6.94 -2.12 -17.84
C LEU A 200 -7.62 -3.46 -18.11
N SER A 201 -8.27 -4.05 -17.09
CA SER A 201 -8.79 -5.42 -17.11
C SER A 201 -9.75 -5.72 -18.25
N ASP A 202 -10.43 -4.69 -18.75
CA ASP A 202 -11.39 -4.80 -19.86
C ASP A 202 -10.70 -4.91 -21.23
N ARG A 203 -9.37 -4.85 -21.27
CA ARG A 203 -8.55 -4.88 -22.50
C ARG A 203 -7.63 -6.10 -22.50
N ARG A 204 -7.31 -6.57 -23.70
CA ARG A 204 -6.28 -7.60 -23.87
C ARG A 204 -4.90 -7.02 -23.51
N PRO A 205 -4.01 -7.81 -22.88
CA PRO A 205 -2.64 -7.39 -22.62
C PRO A 205 -1.93 -6.91 -23.90
N LEU A 206 -1.09 -5.90 -23.77
CA LEU A 206 -0.27 -5.41 -24.86
C LEU A 206 0.82 -6.42 -25.23
N PRO A 207 1.29 -6.44 -26.48
CA PRO A 207 2.37 -7.33 -26.92
C PRO A 207 3.75 -6.92 -26.38
N VAL A 208 3.83 -5.76 -25.71
CA VAL A 208 5.01 -5.24 -25.00
C VAL A 208 4.54 -4.63 -23.67
N PRO A 209 5.40 -4.58 -22.64
CA PRO A 209 5.08 -3.91 -21.37
C PRO A 209 4.65 -2.45 -21.55
N TYR A 210 3.75 -1.98 -20.68
CA TYR A 210 3.20 -0.62 -20.80
C TYR A 210 4.27 0.47 -20.63
N ASP A 211 5.27 0.24 -19.78
CA ASP A 211 6.36 1.17 -19.50
C ASP A 211 7.25 1.37 -20.73
N GLN A 212 7.50 0.32 -21.51
CA GLN A 212 8.22 0.43 -22.79
C GLN A 212 7.46 1.29 -23.81
N VAL A 213 6.12 1.23 -23.83
CA VAL A 213 5.31 2.12 -24.68
C VAL A 213 5.50 3.56 -24.23
N LEU A 214 5.34 3.84 -22.94
CA LEU A 214 5.46 5.20 -22.40
C LEU A 214 6.87 5.76 -22.54
N ASP A 215 7.89 4.96 -22.31
CA ASP A 215 9.30 5.33 -22.45
C ASP A 215 9.63 5.65 -23.92
N SER A 216 9.16 4.81 -24.86
CA SER A 216 9.38 5.04 -26.30
C SER A 216 8.79 6.37 -26.80
N LEU A 217 7.75 6.88 -26.13
CA LEU A 217 7.09 8.14 -26.45
C LEU A 217 7.55 9.30 -25.57
N GLY A 218 8.38 9.05 -24.56
CA GLY A 218 8.78 10.06 -23.57
C GLY A 218 7.62 10.56 -22.69
N LEU A 219 6.64 9.70 -22.39
CA LEU A 219 5.38 10.07 -21.74
C LEU A 219 5.22 9.55 -20.30
N LEU A 220 6.24 8.93 -19.72
CA LEU A 220 6.19 8.47 -18.33
C LEU A 220 5.84 9.62 -17.36
N GLY A 221 4.82 9.40 -16.52
CA GLY A 221 4.34 10.39 -15.55
C GLY A 221 3.65 11.62 -16.13
N THR A 222 3.33 11.63 -17.44
CA THR A 222 2.65 12.76 -18.09
C THR A 222 1.13 12.56 -18.14
N GLN A 223 0.36 13.66 -18.26
CA GLN A 223 -1.10 13.57 -18.43
C GLN A 223 -1.52 12.84 -19.71
N SER A 224 -0.63 12.77 -20.70
CA SER A 224 -0.86 12.13 -22.00
C SER A 224 -0.65 10.61 -21.97
N ALA A 225 -0.08 10.05 -20.90
CA ALA A 225 0.28 8.65 -20.81
C ALA A 225 -0.92 7.69 -20.97
N ALA A 226 -2.04 7.96 -20.29
CA ALA A 226 -3.26 7.16 -20.48
C ALA A 226 -3.71 7.13 -21.95
N GLY A 227 -3.70 8.29 -22.62
CA GLY A 227 -4.05 8.39 -24.03
C GLY A 227 -3.13 7.55 -24.92
N ALA A 228 -1.83 7.56 -24.64
CA ALA A 228 -0.85 6.77 -25.38
C ALA A 228 -1.07 5.25 -25.20
N ILE A 229 -1.38 4.80 -23.99
CA ILE A 229 -1.69 3.39 -23.73
C ILE A 229 -3.00 2.98 -24.41
N LEU A 230 -4.02 3.84 -24.42
CA LEU A 230 -5.25 3.58 -25.17
C LEU A 230 -4.98 3.43 -26.67
N ILE A 231 -4.13 4.28 -27.25
CA ILE A 231 -3.69 4.16 -28.65
C ILE A 231 -2.94 2.85 -28.87
N ALA A 232 -2.06 2.45 -27.95
CA ALA A 232 -1.35 1.17 -28.04
C ALA A 232 -2.32 -0.02 -28.06
N HIS A 233 -3.37 -0.01 -27.24
CA HIS A 233 -4.41 -1.03 -27.28
C HIS A 233 -5.18 -1.02 -28.60
N SER A 234 -5.54 0.16 -29.12
CA SER A 234 -6.19 0.26 -30.44
C SER A 234 -5.31 -0.29 -31.56
N VAL A 235 -4.00 0.01 -31.56
CA VAL A 235 -3.04 -0.57 -32.49
C VAL A 235 -2.98 -2.09 -32.35
N SER A 236 -2.97 -2.61 -31.12
CA SER A 236 -2.95 -4.06 -30.86
C SER A 236 -4.25 -4.75 -31.31
N GLU A 237 -5.39 -4.07 -31.27
CA GLU A 237 -6.67 -4.59 -31.75
C GLU A 237 -6.74 -4.62 -33.28
N VAL A 238 -6.27 -3.56 -33.95
CA VAL A 238 -6.28 -3.44 -35.41
C VAL A 238 -5.18 -4.27 -36.06
N MET A 239 -4.02 -4.38 -35.42
CA MET A 239 -2.83 -5.08 -35.94
C MET A 239 -2.32 -6.14 -34.95
N PRO A 240 -3.09 -7.21 -34.71
CA PRO A 240 -2.84 -8.16 -33.61
C PRO A 240 -1.57 -9.00 -33.76
N ASN A 241 -0.89 -8.94 -34.91
CA ASN A 241 0.34 -9.70 -35.18
C ASN A 241 1.63 -8.89 -34.96
N LEU A 242 1.53 -7.58 -34.70
CA LEU A 242 2.71 -6.76 -34.42
C LEU A 242 3.27 -7.06 -33.02
N ARG A 243 4.60 -7.16 -32.91
CA ARG A 243 5.33 -7.46 -31.68
C ARG A 243 6.58 -6.59 -31.57
N GLY A 244 7.10 -6.42 -30.36
CA GLY A 244 8.37 -5.73 -30.08
C GLY A 244 8.49 -4.36 -30.75
N ASP A 245 9.64 -4.05 -31.32
CA ASP A 245 9.95 -2.76 -31.94
C ASP A 245 9.00 -2.38 -33.09
N ALA A 246 8.52 -3.37 -33.86
CA ALA A 246 7.58 -3.13 -34.95
C ALA A 246 6.22 -2.66 -34.43
N PHE A 247 5.80 -3.14 -33.25
CA PHE A 247 4.64 -2.64 -32.55
C PHE A 247 4.88 -1.22 -32.03
N LEU A 248 5.99 -0.97 -31.34
CA LEU A 248 6.33 0.35 -30.79
C LEU A 248 6.38 1.43 -31.87
N ALA A 249 7.05 1.15 -33.01
CA ALA A 249 7.11 2.08 -34.14
C ALA A 249 5.72 2.43 -34.71
N ARG A 250 4.79 1.46 -34.73
CA ARG A 250 3.41 1.70 -35.18
C ARG A 250 2.64 2.56 -34.18
N VAL A 251 2.82 2.31 -32.88
CA VAL A 251 2.22 3.11 -31.82
C VAL A 251 2.73 4.55 -31.91
N GLU A 252 4.03 4.76 -32.07
CA GLU A 252 4.64 6.09 -32.21
C GLU A 252 4.13 6.84 -33.43
N ALA A 253 4.04 6.20 -34.60
CA ALA A 253 3.47 6.80 -35.79
C ALA A 253 2.00 7.22 -35.59
N THR A 254 1.21 6.37 -34.91
CA THR A 254 -0.20 6.64 -34.62
C THR A 254 -0.34 7.79 -33.61
N TRP A 255 0.49 7.81 -32.56
CA TRP A 255 0.55 8.86 -31.56
C TRP A 255 0.84 10.23 -32.18
N ARG A 256 1.89 10.33 -33.02
CA ARG A 256 2.25 11.57 -33.72
C ARG A 256 1.11 12.06 -34.63
N THR A 257 0.40 11.14 -35.28
CA THR A 257 -0.73 11.48 -36.15
C THR A 257 -1.91 12.03 -35.34
N ALA A 258 -2.19 11.44 -34.18
CA ALA A 258 -3.27 11.87 -33.29
C ALA A 258 -2.98 13.21 -32.58
N GLY A 259 -1.71 13.48 -32.24
CA GLY A 259 -1.29 14.73 -31.58
C GLY A 259 -0.97 15.90 -32.52
N ALA A 260 -0.98 15.69 -33.84
CA ALA A 260 -0.83 16.74 -34.85
C ALA A 260 -2.16 17.44 -35.22
N GLN A 261 -3.24 17.11 -34.50
CA GLN A 261 -4.58 17.72 -34.61
C GLN A 261 -4.86 18.55 -33.35
#